data_AF-A0A918UTB7-F1
#
_entry.id   AF-A0A918UTB7-F1
#
_cell.length_a   1.000
_cell.length_b   1.000
_cell.length_c   1.000
_cell.angle_alpha   90.00
_cell.angle_beta   90.00
_cell.angle_gamma   90.00
#
_symmetry.space_group_name_H-M   'P 1'
#
loop_
_entity.id
_entity.type
_entity.pdbx_description
1 polymer ?
#
loop_
_entity_poly.entity_id
_entity_poly.type
_entity_poly.pdbx_seq_one_letter_code
_entity_poly.pdbx_strand_id
1 'polypeptide(L)'
;MLSYPRPLTESIKYGMPCFCYGKSPVCYFWVDKQTAFPYLLFARGHLMSHPFLEQGKRKKMKSLSINPVYDLPLETIMETLEEALSLYK
;
A
#
# COMPACT_ATOMS: atom_id res chain seq x y z
N MET A 1 -21.45 -0.83 -9.27
CA MET A 1 -20.79 0.35 -8.66
C MET A 1 -20.64 0.05 -7.18
N LEU A 2 -19.45 -0.38 -6.74
CA LEU A 2 -19.20 -0.70 -5.33
C LEU A 2 -19.08 0.62 -4.56
N SER A 3 -20.17 1.01 -3.88
CA SER A 3 -20.19 2.17 -2.98
C SER A 3 -19.51 1.77 -1.67
N TYR A 4 -18.20 2.03 -1.55
CA TYR A 4 -17.52 1.91 -0.27
C TYR A 4 -18.16 2.90 0.73
N PRO A 5 -18.63 2.46 1.90
CA PRO A 5 -19.36 3.32 2.85
C PRO A 5 -18.51 4.48 3.40
N ARG A 6 -17.18 4.46 3.21
CA ARG A 6 -16.29 5.55 3.59
C ARG A 6 -15.33 5.90 2.44
N PRO A 7 -15.08 7.20 2.19
CA PRO A 7 -14.12 7.59 1.17
C PRO A 7 -12.70 7.21 1.59
N LEU A 8 -11.86 6.90 0.59
CA LEU A 8 -10.42 6.87 0.76
C LEU A 8 -9.93 8.30 0.94
N THR A 9 -9.21 8.57 2.04
CA THR A 9 -8.69 9.90 2.35
C THR A 9 -7.17 9.87 2.35
N GLU A 10 -6.55 10.91 1.82
CA GLU A 10 -5.12 11.15 1.95
C GLU A 10 -4.80 11.84 3.29
N SER A 11 -3.68 11.47 3.89
CA SER A 11 -3.14 12.09 5.10
C SER A 11 -1.61 12.04 5.09
N ILE A 12 -0.96 12.87 5.90
CA ILE A 12 0.48 12.77 6.15
C ILE A 12 0.68 12.11 7.52
N LYS A 13 1.44 11.01 7.54
CA LYS A 13 1.82 10.31 8.78
C LYS A 13 3.33 10.10 8.79
N TYR A 14 3.97 10.55 9.88
CA TYR A 14 5.43 10.52 10.03
C TYR A 14 6.18 11.21 8.88
N GLY A 15 5.58 12.27 8.31
CA GLY A 15 6.14 13.00 7.18
C GLY A 15 5.89 12.38 5.81
N MET A 16 5.11 11.29 5.72
CA MET A 16 4.90 10.55 4.47
C MET A 16 3.43 10.45 4.07
N PRO A 17 3.13 10.40 2.76
CA PRO A 17 1.77 10.18 2.27
C PRO A 17 1.21 8.84 2.77
N CYS A 18 -0.02 8.88 3.27
CA CYS A 18 -0.74 7.73 3.78
C CYS A 18 -2.21 7.80 3.35
N PHE A 19 -2.66 6.75 2.67
CA PHE A 19 -4.05 6.56 2.34
C PHE A 19 -4.76 5.82 3.48
N CYS A 20 -5.88 6.38 3.91
CA CYS A 20 -6.69 5.85 5.01
C CYS A 20 -8.12 5.56 4.56
N TYR A 21 -8.67 4.47 5.06
CA TYR A 21 -10.08 4.17 4.97
C TYR A 21 -10.75 4.54 6.30
N GLY A 22 -11.42 5.69 6.33
CA GLY A 22 -11.79 6.36 7.57
C GLY A 22 -10.55 6.67 8.42
N LYS A 23 -10.50 6.19 9.66
CA LYS A 23 -9.33 6.37 10.56
C LYS A 23 -8.25 5.29 10.40
N SER A 24 -8.52 4.25 9.61
CA SER A 24 -7.62 3.10 9.49
C SER A 24 -6.64 3.28 8.34
N PRO A 25 -5.32 3.20 8.57
CA PRO A 25 -4.35 3.25 7.48
C PRO A 25 -4.49 2.04 6.57
N VAL A 26 -4.46 2.27 5.26
CA VAL A 26 -4.48 1.24 4.21
C VAL A 26 -3.06 1.02 3.73
N CYS A 27 -2.46 2.04 3.13
CA CYS A 27 -1.08 2.00 2.67
C CYS A 27 -0.36 3.33 2.90
N TYR A 28 0.97 3.26 2.86
CA TYR A 28 1.87 4.40 2.95
C TYR A 28 2.79 4.41 1.74
N PHE A 29 3.15 5.59 1.27
CA PHE A 29 4.17 5.75 0.23
C PHE A 29 5.50 6.08 0.88
N TRP A 30 6.54 5.30 0.57
CA TRP A 30 7.87 5.47 1.13
C TRP A 30 8.96 5.32 0.07
N VAL A 31 10.17 5.74 0.44
CA VAL A 31 11.38 5.50 -0.34
C VAL A 31 12.33 4.70 0.53
N ASP A 32 12.82 3.58 0.00
CA ASP A 32 13.82 2.77 0.70
C ASP A 32 15.15 3.53 0.77
N LYS A 33 15.76 3.57 1.95
CA LYS A 33 16.98 4.37 2.17
C LYS A 33 18.23 3.78 1.55
N GLN A 34 18.24 2.48 1.28
CA GLN A 34 19.39 1.77 0.74
C GLN A 34 19.35 1.74 -0.78
N THR A 35 18.20 1.41 -1.36
CA THR A 35 18.04 1.30 -2.82
C THR A 35 17.58 2.59 -3.48
N ALA A 36 17.05 3.55 -2.70
CA ALA A 36 16.33 4.73 -3.18
C ALA A 36 15.04 4.39 -3.97
N PHE A 37 14.56 3.15 -3.90
CA PHE A 37 13.37 2.75 -4.63
C PHE A 37 12.10 3.15 -3.86
N PRO A 38 11.10 3.74 -4.52
CA PRO A 38 9.80 3.94 -3.91
C PRO A 38 9.12 2.60 -3.60
N TYR A 39 8.30 2.57 -2.56
CA TYR A 39 7.49 1.41 -2.23
C TYR A 39 6.16 1.79 -1.58
N LEU A 40 5.15 0.97 -1.82
CA LEU A 40 3.88 1.02 -1.09
C LEU A 40 3.94 0.04 0.07
N LEU A 41 3.70 0.53 1.29
CA LEU A 41 3.65 -0.29 2.49
C LEU A 41 2.20 -0.50 2.94
N PHE A 42 1.71 -1.73 2.88
CA PHE A 42 0.33 -2.07 3.25
C PHE A 42 0.22 -2.42 4.73
N ALA A 43 -0.66 -1.73 5.45
CA ALA A 43 -0.81 -1.87 6.91
C ALA A 43 -1.31 -3.26 7.33
N ARG A 44 -2.13 -3.90 6.48
CA ARG A 44 -2.67 -5.25 6.66
C ARG A 44 -2.08 -6.27 5.68
N GLY A 45 -0.85 -6.05 5.19
CA GLY A 45 -0.23 -6.89 4.17
C GLY A 45 -0.13 -8.39 4.52
N HIS A 46 -0.10 -8.77 5.80
CA HIS A 46 -0.15 -10.18 6.21
C HIS A 46 -1.45 -10.92 5.82
N LEU A 47 -2.53 -10.18 5.56
CA LEU A 47 -3.81 -10.73 5.06
C LEU A 47 -3.89 -10.73 3.53
N MET A 48 -2.88 -10.17 2.86
CA MET A 48 -2.82 -10.09 1.40
C MET A 48 -1.95 -11.22 0.85
N SER A 49 -2.38 -11.78 -0.28
CA SER A 49 -1.79 -12.92 -0.97
C SER A 49 -1.09 -12.57 -2.28
N HIS A 50 -1.12 -11.30 -2.70
CA HIS A 50 -0.48 -10.86 -3.94
C HIS A 50 1.01 -11.29 -4.05
N PRO A 51 1.43 -11.88 -5.18
CA PRO A 51 2.78 -12.46 -5.33
C PRO A 51 3.90 -11.43 -5.29
N PHE A 52 3.64 -10.19 -5.71
CA PHE A 52 4.62 -9.09 -5.69
C PHE A 52 4.74 -8.39 -4.34
N LEU A 53 4.01 -8.83 -3.31
CA LEU A 53 4.10 -8.26 -1.96
C LEU A 53 5.14 -8.98 -1.12
N GLU A 54 6.09 -8.22 -0.61
CA GLU A 54 7.21 -8.72 0.17
C GLU A 54 6.96 -8.54 1.67
N GLN A 55 7.15 -9.61 2.43
CA GLN A 55 7.06 -9.57 3.89
C GLN A 55 8.40 -9.09 4.47
N GLY A 56 8.45 -7.83 4.88
CA GLY A 56 9.59 -7.28 5.61
C GLY A 56 9.63 -7.72 7.08
N LYS A 57 10.47 -7.02 7.88
CA LYS A 57 10.65 -7.30 9.33
C LYS A 57 9.38 -7.15 10.18
N ARG A 58 8.38 -6.40 9.69
CA ARG A 58 7.14 -6.11 10.42
C ARG A 58 6.06 -7.14 10.07
N LYS A 59 5.78 -8.09 10.98
CA LYS A 59 4.86 -9.23 10.79
C LYS A 59 3.49 -8.91 10.18
N LYS A 60 2.94 -7.72 10.39
CA LYS A 60 1.59 -7.34 9.87
C LYS A 60 1.61 -6.69 8.49
N MET A 61 2.76 -6.21 8.04
CA MET A 61 2.89 -5.36 6.86
C MET A 61 3.64 -6.09 5.75
N LYS A 62 3.22 -5.84 4.52
CA LYS A 62 3.97 -6.20 3.31
C LYS A 62 4.19 -4.96 2.47
N SER A 63 5.25 -4.96 1.67
CA SER A 63 5.61 -3.87 0.77
C SER A 63 5.56 -4.30 -0.68
N LEU A 64 5.09 -3.41 -1.55
CA LEU A 64 5.29 -3.48 -2.99
C LEU A 64 6.43 -2.53 -3.36
N SER A 65 7.59 -3.08 -3.67
CA SER A 65 8.74 -2.29 -4.14
C SER A 65 8.53 -1.89 -5.60
N ILE A 66 8.77 -0.62 -5.94
CA ILE A 66 8.56 -0.07 -7.28
C ILE A 66 9.94 0.32 -7.83
N ASN A 67 10.31 -0.26 -8.97
CA ASN A 67 11.57 0.09 -9.63
C ASN A 67 11.39 1.42 -10.39
N PRO A 68 12.18 2.47 -10.07
CA PRO A 68 12.02 3.79 -10.67
C PRO A 68 12.58 3.90 -12.10
N VAL A 69 13.28 2.87 -12.61
CA VAL A 69 13.85 2.85 -13.96
C VAL A 69 12.83 2.46 -15.03
N TYR A 70 11.78 1.72 -14.64
CA TYR A 70 10.73 1.25 -15.54
C TYR A 70 9.46 2.07 -15.38
N ASP A 71 8.56 1.95 -16.36
CA ASP A 71 7.22 2.50 -16.24
C ASP A 71 6.51 1.94 -15.00
N LEU A 72 5.64 2.77 -14.43
CA LEU A 72 4.92 2.43 -13.22
C LEU A 72 4.04 1.20 -13.47
N PRO A 73 4.14 0.13 -12.65
CA PRO A 73 3.33 -1.08 -12.83
C PRO A 73 1.90 -0.84 -12.34
N LEU A 74 1.15 -0.07 -13.12
CA LEU A 74 -0.20 0.41 -12.77
C LEU A 74 -1.15 -0.74 -12.45
N GLU A 75 -1.15 -1.81 -13.25
CA GLU A 75 -1.99 -2.99 -13.04
C GLU A 75 -1.73 -3.60 -11.65
N THR A 76 -0.47 -3.91 -11.33
CA THR A 76 -0.07 -4.45 -10.02
C THR A 76 -0.41 -3.51 -8.87
N ILE A 77 -0.24 -2.19 -9.04
CA ILE A 77 -0.62 -1.22 -8.01
C ILE A 77 -2.14 -1.23 -7.79
N MET A 78 -2.92 -1.28 -8.86
CA MET A 78 -4.39 -1.32 -8.78
C MET A 78 -4.87 -2.61 -8.12
N GLU A 79 -4.35 -3.77 -8.53
CA GLU A 79 -4.68 -5.08 -7.95
C GLU A 79 -4.36 -5.12 -6.45
N THR A 80 -3.18 -4.64 -6.04
CA THR A 80 -2.79 -4.60 -4.62
C THR A 80 -3.62 -3.61 -3.81
N LEU A 81 -4.02 -2.47 -4.38
CA LEU A 81 -4.91 -1.52 -3.72
C LEU A 81 -6.32 -2.08 -3.56
N GLU A 82 -6.88 -2.73 -4.58
CA GLU A 82 -8.19 -3.37 -4.53
C GLU A 82 -8.22 -4.50 -3.48
N GLU A 83 -7.21 -5.38 -3.47
CA GLU A 83 -7.07 -6.41 -2.45
C GLU A 83 -6.99 -5.78 -1.06
N ALA A 84 -6.17 -4.74 -0.88
CA ALA A 84 -6.03 -4.06 0.40
C ALA A 84 -7.35 -3.44 0.87
N LEU A 85 -8.09 -2.76 -0.01
CA LEU A 85 -9.37 -2.12 0.30
C LEU A 85 -10.46 -3.12 0.64
N SER A 86 -10.45 -4.32 0.04
CA SER A 86 -11.38 -5.41 0.37
C SER A 86 -11.33 -5.83 1.84
N LEU A 87 -10.21 -5.57 2.52
CA LEU A 87 -10.03 -5.87 3.95
C LEU A 87 -10.76 -4.88 4.87
N TYR A 88 -11.31 -3.79 4.33
CA TYR A 88 -11.98 -2.73 5.09
C TYR A 88 -13.49 -2.75 4.77
N LYS A 89 -14.30 -2.71 5.83
CA LYS A 89 -15.76 -2.65 5.78
C LYS A 89 -16.23 -1.22 5.99
#